data_AF-A0A8T4M3B1-F1
#
_entry.id   AF-A0A8T4M3B1-F1
#
_cell.length_a   1.000
_cell.length_b   1.000
_cell.length_c   1.000
_cell.angle_alpha   90.00
_cell.angle_beta   90.00
_cell.angle_gamma   90.00
#
_symmetry.space_group_name_H-M   'P 1'
#
loop_
_entity.id
_entity.type
_entity.pdbx_description
1 polymer ?
#
loop_
_entity_poly.entity_id
_entity_poly.type
_entity_poly.pdbx_seq_one_letter_code
_entity_poly.pdbx_strand_id
1 'polypeptide(L)'
;MENVENILRWAKRTDKSQDPLEYYNRYYLGLTRGKLATLDYSLYKRLWKDRLLGEVPIKNTNFGGNPLEYYQKHHVGMIRGKLRVENHSLYQRLRRDNLLDNVPLKQNKSR
;
A
#
# COMPACT_ATOMS: atom_id res chain seq x y z
N MET A 1 -18.71 -11.77 0.13
CA MET A 1 -18.97 -11.28 1.50
C MET A 1 -17.69 -11.49 2.29
N GLU A 2 -16.83 -10.48 2.41
CA GLU A 2 -15.64 -10.57 3.28
C GLU A 2 -16.10 -10.58 4.74
N ASN A 3 -15.79 -11.66 5.45
CA ASN A 3 -16.34 -11.99 6.75
C ASN A 3 -15.86 -10.99 7.82
N VAL A 4 -16.81 -10.26 8.41
CA VAL A 4 -16.66 -9.24 9.47
C VAL A 4 -16.02 -9.78 10.77
N GLU A 5 -15.86 -11.09 10.90
CA GLU A 5 -15.24 -11.76 12.06
C GLU A 5 -13.71 -11.56 12.17
N ASN A 6 -13.03 -11.02 11.16
CA ASN A 6 -11.58 -10.86 11.17
C ASN A 6 -11.07 -9.63 11.95
N ILE A 7 -11.95 -8.79 12.50
CA ILE A 7 -11.57 -7.45 12.99
C ILE A 7 -10.89 -7.46 14.38
N LEU A 8 -10.97 -8.57 15.14
CA LEU A 8 -10.54 -8.62 16.56
C LEU A 8 -9.81 -9.91 16.97
N ARG A 9 -9.24 -10.63 16.02
CA ARG A 9 -8.72 -12.00 16.21
C ARG A 9 -7.58 -12.06 17.24
N TRP A 10 -6.64 -11.12 17.19
CA TRP A 10 -5.55 -11.05 18.16
C TRP A 10 -6.00 -10.65 19.57
N ALA A 11 -6.94 -9.71 19.69
CA ALA A 11 -7.44 -9.28 21.00
C ALA A 11 -8.24 -10.39 21.69
N LYS A 12 -9.03 -11.15 20.92
CA LYS A 12 -9.90 -12.22 21.40
C LYS A 12 -9.22 -13.59 21.52
N ARG A 13 -7.93 -13.71 21.19
CA ARG A 13 -7.20 -14.97 21.30
C ARG A 13 -7.25 -15.53 22.72
N THR A 14 -7.40 -16.84 22.82
CA THR A 14 -7.44 -17.58 24.08
C THR A 14 -6.05 -17.69 24.69
N ASP A 15 -5.03 -17.97 23.87
CA ASP A 15 -3.64 -18.03 24.29
C ASP A 15 -3.00 -16.63 24.29
N LYS A 16 -2.74 -16.09 25.48
CA LYS A 16 -2.11 -14.77 25.62
C LYS A 16 -0.59 -14.80 25.44
N SER A 17 0.04 -15.96 25.56
CA SER A 17 1.48 -16.15 25.38
C SER A 17 1.90 -16.36 23.92
N GLN A 18 0.94 -16.59 23.02
CA GLN A 18 1.20 -16.78 21.61
C GLN A 18 2.05 -15.65 21.02
N ASP A 19 3.04 -16.01 20.20
CA ASP A 19 3.91 -15.05 19.52
C ASP A 19 3.12 -14.24 18.46
N PRO A 20 3.23 -12.89 18.46
CA PRO A 20 2.49 -12.06 17.53
C PRO A 20 2.91 -12.22 16.07
N LEU A 21 4.18 -12.54 15.80
CA LEU A 21 4.66 -12.73 14.43
C LEU A 21 4.23 -14.09 13.89
N GLU A 22 4.28 -15.15 14.71
CA GLU A 22 3.74 -16.45 14.33
C GLU A 22 2.24 -16.37 14.05
N TYR A 23 1.48 -15.63 14.87
CA TYR A 23 0.06 -15.39 14.63
C TYR A 23 -0.19 -14.67 13.30
N TYR A 24 0.61 -13.63 13.02
CA TYR A 24 0.56 -12.92 11.74
C TYR A 24 0.83 -13.87 10.57
N ASN A 25 1.89 -14.68 10.64
CA ASN A 25 2.25 -15.63 9.58
C ASN A 25 1.17 -16.69 9.36
N ARG A 26 0.41 -17.06 10.40
CA ARG A 26 -0.66 -18.06 10.29
C ARG A 26 -1.95 -17.52 9.68
N TYR A 27 -2.33 -16.28 10.00
CA TYR A 27 -3.66 -15.76 9.66
C TYR A 27 -3.69 -14.55 8.72
N TYR A 28 -2.56 -13.86 8.58
CA TYR A 28 -2.45 -12.59 7.87
C TYR A 28 -1.24 -12.53 6.92
N LEU A 29 -0.68 -13.68 6.56
CA LEU A 29 0.49 -13.77 5.70
C LEU A 29 0.30 -12.96 4.41
N GLY A 30 1.27 -12.10 4.10
CA GLY A 30 1.25 -11.26 2.91
C GLY A 30 0.39 -9.99 3.03
N LEU A 31 -0.37 -9.81 4.11
CA LEU A 31 -1.02 -8.51 4.37
C LEU A 31 0.02 -7.45 4.67
N THR A 32 -0.16 -6.29 4.05
CA THR A 32 0.72 -5.16 4.32
C THR A 32 0.44 -4.55 5.69
N ARG A 33 1.42 -3.87 6.29
CA ARG A 33 1.28 -3.14 7.56
C ARG A 33 0.02 -2.27 7.60
N GLY A 34 -0.27 -1.57 6.51
CA GLY A 34 -1.46 -0.71 6.39
C GLY A 34 -2.76 -1.51 6.40
N LYS A 35 -2.85 -2.60 5.62
CA LYS A 35 -4.03 -3.48 5.63
C LYS A 35 -4.22 -4.16 6.99
N LEU A 36 -3.13 -4.60 7.62
CA LEU A 36 -3.17 -5.18 8.96
C LEU A 36 -3.65 -4.17 10.00
N ALA A 37 -3.20 -2.92 9.95
CA ALA A 37 -3.66 -1.87 10.86
C ALA A 37 -5.17 -1.59 10.73
N THR A 38 -5.72 -1.70 9.52
CA THR A 38 -7.17 -1.57 9.28
C THR A 38 -7.96 -2.78 9.76
N LEU A 39 -7.43 -3.99 9.58
CA LEU A 39 -8.14 -5.23 9.91
C LEU A 39 -7.97 -5.63 11.37
N ASP A 40 -6.76 -5.68 11.92
CA ASP A 40 -6.49 -6.02 13.32
C ASP A 40 -5.49 -5.03 13.92
N TYR A 41 -6.03 -3.88 14.34
CA TYR A 41 -5.23 -2.82 14.96
C TYR A 41 -4.52 -3.28 16.24
N SER A 42 -5.08 -4.25 16.95
CA SER A 42 -4.50 -4.78 18.19
C SER A 42 -3.22 -5.57 17.90
N LEU A 43 -3.24 -6.41 16.86
CA LEU A 43 -2.06 -7.13 16.40
C LEU A 43 -1.01 -6.16 15.86
N TYR A 44 -1.41 -5.21 15.01
CA TYR A 44 -0.52 -4.18 14.48
C TYR A 44 0.21 -3.43 15.60
N LYS A 45 -0.54 -2.96 16.62
CA LYS A 45 0.03 -2.22 17.76
C LYS A 45 0.98 -3.09 18.58
N ARG A 46 0.70 -4.38 18.73
CA ARG A 46 1.59 -5.31 19.43
C ARG A 46 2.89 -5.51 18.66
N LEU A 47 2.83 -5.83 17.37
CA LEU A 47 4.00 -5.96 16.49
C LEU A 47 4.86 -4.69 16.48
N TRP A 48 4.23 -3.51 16.55
CA TRP A 48 4.96 -2.25 16.65
C TRP A 48 5.72 -2.12 17.98
N LYS A 49 5.06 -2.38 19.11
CA LYS A 49 5.67 -2.33 20.45
C LYS A 49 6.84 -3.31 20.57
N ASP A 50 6.69 -4.49 19.99
CA ASP A 50 7.69 -5.56 20.03
C ASP A 50 8.78 -5.36 18.95
N ARG A 51 8.72 -4.27 18.15
CA ARG A 51 9.63 -3.93 17.05
C ARG A 51 9.67 -4.97 15.91
N LEU A 52 8.62 -5.78 15.78
CA LEU A 52 8.48 -6.85 14.79
C LEU A 52 7.78 -6.40 13.49
N LEU A 53 7.36 -5.13 13.38
CA LEU A 53 6.78 -4.62 12.12
C LEU A 53 7.73 -4.74 10.93
N GLY A 54 9.05 -4.84 11.16
CA GLY A 54 10.05 -5.09 10.11
C GLY A 54 9.70 -6.28 9.23
N GLU A 55 9.19 -7.35 9.85
CA GLU A 55 8.83 -8.63 9.23
C GLU A 55 7.51 -8.58 8.46
N VAL A 56 6.68 -7.55 8.70
CA VAL A 56 5.41 -7.37 7.99
C VAL A 56 5.65 -6.57 6.71
N PRO A 57 5.20 -7.06 5.54
CA PRO A 57 5.35 -6.37 4.27
C PRO A 57 4.80 -4.95 4.31
N ILE A 58 5.48 -4.01 3.66
CA ILE A 58 4.92 -2.70 3.33
C ILE A 58 4.24 -2.77 1.96
N LYS A 59 3.25 -1.90 1.73
CA LYS A 59 2.71 -1.72 0.38
C LYS A 59 3.81 -1.11 -0.47
N ASN A 60 4.52 -1.95 -1.21
CA ASN A 60 5.47 -1.49 -2.21
C ASN A 60 4.71 -1.28 -3.52
N THR A 61 4.33 -0.04 -3.81
CA THR A 61 3.89 0.31 -5.16
C THR A 61 5.16 0.52 -5.97
N ASN A 62 5.80 -0.58 -6.37
CA ASN A 62 7.01 -0.51 -7.16
C ASN A 62 6.59 -0.21 -8.60
N PHE A 63 6.67 1.05 -9.00
CA PHE A 63 6.44 1.50 -10.38
C PHE A 63 7.62 1.11 -11.30
N GLY A 64 8.30 0.00 -10.99
CA GLY A 64 9.60 -0.36 -11.54
C GLY A 64 10.74 0.57 -11.09
N GLY A 65 11.92 0.39 -11.70
CA GLY A 65 13.06 1.28 -11.51
C GLY A 65 12.86 2.66 -12.12
N ASN A 66 12.01 2.76 -13.16
CA ASN A 66 11.67 4.00 -13.84
C ASN A 66 10.14 4.26 -13.79
N PRO A 67 9.67 5.18 -12.94
CA PRO A 67 8.24 5.48 -12.83
C PRO A 67 7.66 6.13 -14.10
N LEU A 68 8.50 6.76 -14.94
CA LEU A 68 8.05 7.34 -16.21
C LEU A 68 7.72 6.25 -17.24
N GLU A 69 8.54 5.19 -17.33
CA GLU A 69 8.23 4.03 -18.18
C GLU A 69 6.93 3.35 -17.75
N TYR A 70 6.72 3.19 -16.43
CA TYR A 70 5.45 2.66 -15.93
C TYR A 70 4.27 3.54 -16.36
N TYR A 71 4.40 4.87 -16.24
CA TYR A 71 3.39 5.80 -16.72
C TYR A 71 3.14 5.65 -18.23
N GLN A 72 4.18 5.60 -19.05
CA GLN A 72 4.07 5.45 -20.50
C GLN A 72 3.41 4.14 -20.91
N LYS A 73 3.62 3.05 -20.14
CA LYS A 73 3.03 1.75 -20.42
C LYS A 73 1.56 1.63 -20.00
N HIS A 74 1.20 2.23 -18.87
CA HIS A 74 -0.10 1.98 -18.23
C HIS A 74 -1.06 3.19 -18.25
N HIS A 75 -0.55 4.39 -18.46
CA HIS A 75 -1.29 5.64 -18.31
C HIS A 75 -0.96 6.64 -19.44
N VAL A 76 -0.56 6.15 -20.63
CA VAL A 76 -0.21 6.99 -21.78
C VAL A 76 -1.31 8.00 -22.09
N GLY A 77 -0.92 9.27 -22.29
CA GLY A 77 -1.84 10.36 -22.58
C GLY A 77 -2.72 10.82 -21.41
N MET A 78 -2.63 10.16 -20.24
CA MET A 78 -3.33 10.60 -19.03
C MET A 78 -2.72 11.90 -18.50
N ILE A 79 -3.54 12.93 -18.36
CA ILE A 79 -3.06 14.23 -17.87
C ILE A 79 -2.74 14.20 -16.38
N ARG A 80 -1.85 15.08 -15.93
CA ARG A 80 -1.39 15.21 -14.52
C ARG A 80 -2.56 15.25 -13.53
N GLY A 81 -3.61 16.01 -13.84
CA GLY A 81 -4.80 16.13 -12.99
C GLY A 81 -5.53 14.81 -12.79
N LYS A 82 -5.73 14.04 -13.86
CA LYS A 82 -6.38 12.73 -13.82
C LYS A 82 -5.48 11.70 -13.12
N LEU A 83 -4.18 11.70 -13.44
CA LEU A 83 -3.19 10.84 -12.79
C LEU A 83 -3.14 11.05 -11.27
N ARG A 84 -3.23 12.30 -10.82
CA ARG A 84 -3.24 12.64 -9.39
C ARG A 84 -4.42 12.02 -8.64
N VAL A 85 -5.57 11.92 -9.30
CA VAL A 85 -6.81 11.37 -8.73
C VAL A 85 -6.80 9.85 -8.78
N GLU A 86 -6.50 9.26 -9.94
CA GLU A 86 -6.59 7.80 -10.14
C GLU A 86 -5.40 7.04 -9.57
N ASN A 87 -4.19 7.62 -9.62
CA ASN A 87 -2.97 6.99 -9.11
C ASN A 87 -2.08 8.01 -8.40
N HIS A 88 -2.56 8.46 -7.24
CA HIS A 88 -1.87 9.46 -6.42
C HIS A 88 -0.42 9.06 -6.08
N SER A 89 -0.17 7.77 -5.85
CA SER A 89 1.17 7.27 -5.52
C SER A 89 2.14 7.42 -6.70
N LEU A 90 1.71 7.13 -7.93
CA LEU A 90 2.53 7.34 -9.13
C LEU A 90 2.76 8.82 -9.39
N TYR A 91 1.73 9.66 -9.24
CA TYR A 91 1.85 11.11 -9.35
C TYR A 91 2.91 11.67 -8.38
N GLN A 92 2.86 11.29 -7.09
CA GLN A 92 3.83 11.76 -6.11
C GLN A 92 5.23 11.23 -6.40
N ARG A 93 5.35 9.98 -6.87
CA ARG A 93 6.64 9.41 -7.27
C ARG A 93 7.27 10.20 -8.41
N LEU A 94 6.53 10.43 -9.49
CA LEU A 94 6.98 11.23 -10.63
C LEU A 94 7.35 12.67 -10.22
N ARG A 95 6.57 13.27 -9.30
CA ARG A 95 6.88 14.60 -8.76
C ARG A 95 8.18 14.62 -7.97
N ARG A 96 8.39 13.67 -7.06
CA ARG A 96 9.61 13.59 -6.24
C ARG A 96 10.85 13.35 -7.08
N ASP A 97 10.71 12.55 -8.13
CA ASP A 97 11.78 12.21 -9.05
C ASP A 97 11.94 13.28 -10.17
N ASN A 98 11.22 14.41 -10.11
CA ASN A 98 11.22 15.51 -11.10
C ASN A 98 10.87 15.10 -12.54
N LEU A 99 10.10 14.02 -12.70
CA LEU A 99 9.67 13.47 -14.00
C LEU A 99 8.26 13.90 -14.41
N LEU A 100 7.56 14.65 -13.55
CA LEU A 100 6.18 15.07 -13.77
C LEU A 100 6.02 15.93 -15.03
N ASP A 101 7.09 16.56 -15.51
CA ASP A 101 7.07 17.37 -16.72
C ASP A 101 6.82 16.58 -18.00
N ASN A 102 7.13 15.29 -17.98
CA ASN A 102 6.85 14.35 -19.06
C ASN A 102 5.38 13.90 -19.10
N VAL A 103 4.56 14.29 -18.12
CA VAL A 103 3.13 13.99 -18.09
C VAL A 103 2.35 15.19 -18.63
N PRO A 104 1.40 15.01 -19.56
CA PRO A 104 0.62 16.11 -20.14
C PRO A 104 -0.16 16.92 -19.10
N LEU A 105 -0.13 18.25 -19.19
CA LEU A 105 -0.89 19.13 -18.27
C LEU A 105 -2.38 19.21 -18.61
N LYS A 106 -2.72 19.14 -19.89
CA LYS A 106 -4.07 19.23 -20.44
C LYS A 106 -4.20 18.25 -21.60
N GLN A 107 -5.43 17.87 -21.94
CA GLN A 107 -5.65 17.05 -23.13
C GLN A 107 -5.20 17.88 -24.33
N ASN A 108 -4.32 17.30 -25.15
CA ASN A 108 -3.99 17.90 -26.44
C ASN A 108 -5.26 17.84 -27.29
N LYS A 109 -5.98 18.96 -27.35
CA LYS A 109 -6.95 19.18 -28.42
C LYS A 109 -6.11 19.41 -29.67
N SER A 110 -5.89 18.36 -30.45
CA SER A 110 -5.48 18.51 -31.84
C SER A 110 -6.56 19.36 -32.52
N ARG A 111 -6.15 20.54 -33.02
CA ARG A 111 -6.93 21.34 -33.96
C ARG A 111 -6.80 20.76 -35.35
#